data_AF-A0A7S0CP74-F1
#
_entry.id   AF-A0A7S0CP74-F1
#
_cell.length_a   1.000
_cell.length_b   1.000
_cell.length_c   1.000
_cell.angle_alpha   90.00
_cell.angle_beta   90.00
_cell.angle_gamma   90.00
#
_symmetry.space_group_name_H-M   'P 1'
#
loop_
_entity.id
_entity.type
_entity.pdbx_description
1 polymer ?
#
loop_
_entity_poly.entity_id
_entity_poly.type
_entity_poly.pdbx_seq_one_letter_code
_entity_poly.pdbx_strand_id
1 'polypeptide(L)'
;MVEVSLYGAGGKPDWFWKLNPKGEVPVIQTLDGSVVADSEQTLDYIADNFAKDMRGMSKEDMRLITAWRTCINNKLKPIGKRVVCGSERLDSLHKVLQELEELVVTPCVVGHQFTVADASAIPFFQRLEKEYELLKDYPRLSKWYKHTSSLEGVKSTFRSSWWWWW
;
A
#
# COMPACT_ATOMS: atom_id res chain seq x y z
N MET A 1 -17.71 7.97 -4.70
CA MET A 1 -16.64 7.19 -5.35
C MET A 1 -17.12 6.83 -6.74
N VAL A 2 -16.30 7.07 -7.78
CA VAL A 2 -16.59 6.63 -9.15
C VAL A 2 -15.67 5.46 -9.46
N GLU A 3 -16.24 4.33 -9.88
CA GLU A 3 -15.47 3.16 -10.26
C GLU A 3 -14.97 3.28 -11.70
N VAL A 4 -13.68 3.03 -11.90
CA VAL A 4 -13.06 2.98 -13.22
C VAL A 4 -12.59 1.56 -13.46
N SER A 5 -13.18 0.89 -14.44
CA SER A 5 -12.76 -0.47 -14.78
C SER A 5 -11.31 -0.45 -15.26
N LEU A 6 -10.49 -1.33 -14.68
CA LEU A 6 -9.10 -1.51 -15.08
C LEU A 6 -8.95 -2.47 -16.26
N TYR A 7 -10.00 -3.26 -16.52
CA TYR A 7 -10.04 -4.32 -17.52
C TYR A 7 -11.30 -4.27 -18.37
N GLY A 8 -11.30 -5.05 -19.45
CA GLY A 8 -12.44 -5.23 -20.34
C GLY A 8 -12.26 -4.52 -21.68
N ALA A 9 -13.03 -4.97 -22.67
CA ALA A 9 -12.91 -4.52 -24.05
C ALA A 9 -13.24 -3.02 -24.27
N GLY A 10 -13.96 -2.39 -23.33
CA GLY A 10 -14.37 -0.99 -23.42
C GLY A 10 -13.29 0.03 -23.05
N GLY A 11 -12.12 -0.40 -22.55
CA GLY A 11 -11.07 0.51 -22.08
C GLY A 11 -11.52 1.42 -20.93
N LYS A 12 -10.73 2.46 -20.64
CA LYS A 12 -11.10 3.51 -19.69
C LYS A 12 -11.86 4.63 -20.41
N PRO A 13 -12.84 5.28 -19.75
CA PRO A 13 -13.64 6.32 -20.39
C PRO A 13 -12.82 7.60 -20.64
N ASP A 14 -13.18 8.36 -21.69
CA ASP A 14 -12.46 9.58 -22.11
C ASP A 14 -12.29 10.62 -20.99
N TRP A 15 -13.29 10.76 -20.12
CA TRP A 15 -13.21 11.69 -18.99
C TRP A 15 -12.08 11.32 -18.03
N PHE A 16 -11.78 10.02 -17.88
CA PHE A 16 -10.70 9.56 -17.00
C PHE A 16 -9.34 9.79 -17.64
N TRP A 17 -9.21 9.59 -18.95
CA TRP A 17 -7.96 9.91 -19.68
C TRP A 17 -7.62 11.39 -19.64
N LYS A 18 -8.63 12.27 -19.69
CA LYS A 18 -8.46 13.71 -19.50
C LYS A 18 -8.03 14.05 -18.06
N LEU A 19 -8.50 13.28 -17.08
CA LEU A 19 -8.19 13.47 -15.67
C LEU A 19 -6.78 12.98 -15.32
N ASN A 20 -6.40 11.78 -15.74
CA ASN A 20 -5.07 11.20 -15.57
C ASN A 20 -4.61 10.54 -16.88
N PRO A 21 -3.78 11.22 -17.70
CA PRO A 21 -3.28 10.67 -18.96
C PRO A 21 -2.46 9.38 -18.83
N LYS A 22 -1.92 9.09 -17.63
CA LYS A 22 -1.25 7.80 -17.37
C LYS A 22 -2.23 6.62 -17.33
N GLY A 23 -3.52 6.89 -17.14
CA GLY A 23 -4.55 5.87 -17.05
C GLY A 23 -4.44 4.99 -15.81
N GLU A 24 -3.76 5.45 -14.77
CA GLU A 24 -3.52 4.73 -13.52
C GLU A 24 -4.50 5.17 -12.43
N VAL A 25 -4.83 4.25 -11.53
CA VAL A 25 -5.59 4.52 -10.30
C VAL A 25 -4.68 4.30 -9.09
N PRO A 26 -4.93 4.95 -7.94
CA PRO A 26 -6.04 5.86 -7.63
C PRO A 26 -5.84 7.28 -8.18
N VAL A 27 -6.95 8.04 -8.23
CA VAL A 27 -6.98 9.49 -8.51
C VAL A 27 -7.99 10.15 -7.58
N ILE A 28 -7.61 11.26 -6.95
CA ILE A 28 -8.49 12.18 -6.22
C ILE A 28 -8.70 13.41 -7.09
N GLN A 29 -9.97 13.79 -7.30
CA GLN A 29 -10.33 15.13 -7.74
C GLN A 29 -10.87 15.91 -6.54
N THR A 30 -10.24 17.03 -6.23
CA THR A 30 -10.64 17.91 -5.13
C THR A 30 -11.82 18.78 -5.55
N LEU A 31 -12.51 19.39 -4.57
CA LEU A 31 -13.69 20.23 -4.85
C LEU A 31 -13.38 21.47 -5.70
N ASP A 32 -12.15 21.97 -5.64
CA ASP A 32 -11.66 23.07 -6.46
C ASP A 32 -11.23 22.64 -7.88
N GLY A 33 -11.39 21.35 -8.21
CA GLY A 33 -11.07 20.79 -9.52
C GLY A 33 -9.62 20.30 -9.67
N SER A 34 -8.75 20.47 -8.68
CA SER A 34 -7.38 19.94 -8.70
C SER A 34 -7.37 18.41 -8.73
N VAL A 35 -6.30 17.84 -9.29
CA VAL A 35 -6.16 16.39 -9.45
C VAL A 35 -4.90 15.91 -8.75
N VAL A 36 -5.05 14.91 -7.90
CA VAL A 36 -3.96 14.18 -7.26
C VAL A 36 -4.02 12.74 -7.78
N ALA A 37 -3.03 12.35 -8.56
CA ALA A 37 -2.87 10.99 -9.07
C ALA A 37 -1.59 10.38 -8.49
N ASP A 38 -1.44 9.05 -8.62
CA ASP A 38 -0.42 8.21 -7.95
C ASP A 38 -0.80 7.86 -6.51
N SER A 39 -0.60 6.59 -6.12
CA SER A 39 -0.99 6.09 -4.81
C SER A 39 -0.22 6.75 -3.66
N GLU A 40 1.06 7.04 -3.85
CA GLU A 40 1.90 7.63 -2.82
C GLU A 40 1.53 9.10 -2.61
N GLN A 41 1.37 9.85 -3.71
CA GLN A 41 0.91 11.24 -3.65
C GLN A 41 -0.51 11.35 -3.10
N THR A 42 -1.38 10.38 -3.39
CA THR A 42 -2.72 10.30 -2.82
C THR A 42 -2.66 10.13 -1.29
N LEU A 43 -1.82 9.24 -0.80
CA LEU A 43 -1.62 9.04 0.64
C LEU A 43 -1.05 10.29 1.31
N ASP A 44 -0.05 10.92 0.71
CA ASP A 44 0.57 12.14 1.23
C ASP A 44 -0.44 13.30 1.27
N TYR A 45 -1.23 13.49 0.20
CA TYR A 45 -2.30 14.48 0.18
C TYR A 45 -3.32 14.26 1.29
N ILE A 46 -3.76 13.02 1.51
CA ILE A 46 -4.71 12.70 2.59
C ILE A 46 -4.07 12.99 3.95
N ALA A 47 -2.81 12.58 4.16
CA ALA A 47 -2.12 12.78 5.42
C ALA A 47 -1.96 14.27 5.75
N ASP A 48 -1.48 15.07 4.80
CA ASP A 48 -1.21 16.49 4.99
C ASP A 48 -2.48 17.28 5.30
N ASN A 49 -3.60 16.92 4.67
CA ASN A 49 -4.86 17.66 4.79
C ASN A 49 -5.77 17.17 5.92
N PHE A 50 -5.71 15.87 6.27
CA PHE A 50 -6.71 15.26 7.18
C PHE A 50 -6.11 14.50 8.36
N ALA A 51 -4.84 14.06 8.31
CA ALA A 51 -4.19 13.32 9.41
C ALA A 51 -3.40 14.26 10.33
N LYS A 52 -4.10 15.01 11.19
CA LYS A 52 -3.48 15.98 12.10
C LYS A 52 -2.39 15.37 12.99
N ASP A 53 -2.56 14.13 13.42
CA ASP A 53 -1.64 13.43 14.32
C ASP A 53 -0.30 13.07 13.66
N MET A 54 -0.23 13.08 12.32
CA MET A 54 1.03 12.87 11.58
C MET A 54 1.93 14.11 11.57
N ARG A 55 1.45 15.29 11.97
CA ARG A 55 2.25 16.53 11.95
C ARG A 55 3.28 16.62 13.09
N GLY A 56 3.17 15.76 14.11
CA GLY A 56 4.04 15.73 15.28
C GLY A 56 5.07 14.61 15.29
N MET A 57 5.28 13.91 14.17
CA MET A 57 6.14 12.73 14.14
C MET A 57 7.61 13.05 14.38
N SER A 58 8.30 12.16 15.10
CA SER A 58 9.72 12.33 15.38
C SER A 58 10.54 12.15 14.09
N LYS A 59 11.79 12.65 14.09
CA LYS A 59 12.71 12.41 12.97
C LYS A 59 12.96 10.92 12.72
N GLU A 60 12.92 10.11 13.77
CA GLU A 60 13.10 8.67 13.66
C GLU A 60 11.89 8.00 13.02
N ASP A 61 10.68 8.39 13.43
CA ASP A 61 9.46 7.91 12.79
C ASP A 61 9.43 8.25 11.29
N MET A 62 9.80 9.47 10.92
CA MET A 62 9.84 9.90 9.52
C MET A 62 10.87 9.11 8.70
N ARG A 63 12.00 8.73 9.31
CA ARG A 63 12.99 7.85 8.68
C ARG A 63 12.44 6.45 8.47
N LEU A 64 11.78 5.89 9.48
CA LEU A 64 11.15 4.56 9.39
C LEU A 64 10.05 4.54 8.32
N ILE A 65 9.18 5.55 8.29
CA ILE A 65 8.14 5.70 7.25
C ILE A 65 8.75 5.71 5.86
N THR A 66 9.81 6.51 5.68
CA THR A 66 10.49 6.65 4.38
C THR A 66 11.16 5.34 3.97
N ALA A 67 11.91 4.70 4.88
CA ALA A 67 12.60 3.45 4.61
C ALA A 67 11.62 2.32 4.28
N TRP A 68 10.52 2.23 5.03
CA TRP A 68 9.45 1.27 4.80
C TRP A 68 8.82 1.45 3.42
N ARG A 69 8.31 2.65 3.11
CA ARG A 69 7.70 2.95 1.80
C ARG A 69 8.66 2.72 0.64
N THR A 70 9.94 3.05 0.83
CA THR A 70 10.99 2.76 -0.15
C THR A 70 11.14 1.27 -0.40
N CYS A 71 11.20 0.46 0.66
CA CYS A 71 11.29 -0.99 0.54
C CYS A 71 10.05 -1.59 -0.14
N ILE A 72 8.85 -1.14 0.23
CA ILE A 72 7.60 -1.56 -0.41
C ILE A 72 7.62 -1.25 -1.91
N ASN A 73 7.89 0.00 -2.29
CA ASN A 73 7.78 0.45 -3.68
C ASN A 73 8.91 -0.07 -4.58
N ASN A 74 10.14 -0.12 -4.07
CA ASN A 74 11.30 -0.47 -4.89
C ASN A 74 11.67 -1.96 -4.85
N LYS A 75 11.17 -2.70 -3.85
CA LYS A 75 11.47 -4.13 -3.70
C LYS A 75 10.20 -4.98 -3.70
N LEU A 76 9.34 -4.81 -2.70
CA LEU A 76 8.20 -5.73 -2.50
C LEU A 76 7.26 -5.72 -3.71
N LYS A 77 6.90 -4.52 -4.19
CA LYS A 77 6.03 -4.31 -5.34
C LYS A 77 6.54 -4.95 -6.63
N PRO A 78 7.75 -4.61 -7.14
CA PRO A 78 8.24 -5.20 -8.37
C PRO A 78 8.53 -6.70 -8.25
N ILE A 79 9.05 -7.18 -7.11
CA ILE A 79 9.32 -8.61 -6.90
C ILE A 79 8.00 -9.38 -6.80
N GLY A 80 7.04 -8.90 -5.99
CA GLY A 80 5.72 -9.52 -5.84
C GLY A 80 4.99 -9.63 -7.17
N LYS A 81 5.04 -8.57 -7.99
CA LYS A 81 4.49 -8.61 -9.36
C LYS A 81 5.11 -9.72 -10.21
N ARG A 82 6.43 -9.85 -10.22
CA ARG A 82 7.11 -10.90 -10.99
C ARG A 82 6.80 -12.30 -10.47
N VAL A 83 6.70 -12.49 -9.16
CA VAL A 83 6.29 -13.78 -8.57
C VAL A 83 4.88 -14.15 -9.01
N VAL A 84 3.92 -13.22 -8.91
CA VAL A 84 2.53 -13.47 -9.34
C VAL A 84 2.44 -13.73 -10.86
N CYS A 85 3.24 -13.04 -11.67
CA CYS A 85 3.32 -13.27 -13.11
C CYS A 85 4.13 -14.53 -13.49
N GLY A 86 4.68 -15.27 -12.52
CA GLY A 86 5.45 -16.49 -12.76
C GLY A 86 6.86 -16.28 -13.34
N SER A 87 7.37 -15.04 -13.34
CA SER A 87 8.71 -14.70 -13.83
C SER A 87 9.77 -14.60 -12.74
N GLU A 88 9.40 -14.83 -11.48
CA GLU A 88 10.31 -14.87 -10.33
C GLU A 88 9.87 -15.93 -9.31
N ARG A 89 10.82 -16.46 -8.55
CA ARG A 89 10.57 -17.47 -7.52
C ARG A 89 10.11 -16.82 -6.21
N LEU A 90 9.26 -17.54 -5.47
CA LEU A 90 8.79 -17.13 -4.14
C LEU A 90 9.94 -16.81 -3.17
N ASP A 91 11.09 -17.49 -3.30
CA ASP A 91 12.32 -17.26 -2.53
C ASP A 91 12.80 -15.78 -2.55
N SER A 92 12.55 -15.06 -3.65
CA SER A 92 12.90 -13.63 -3.74
C SER A 92 12.06 -12.77 -2.80
N LEU A 93 10.79 -13.13 -2.55
CA LEU A 93 9.94 -12.42 -1.59
C LEU A 93 10.44 -12.60 -0.16
N HIS A 94 10.92 -13.79 0.20
CA HIS A 94 11.46 -14.04 1.54
C HIS A 94 12.60 -13.10 1.92
N LYS A 95 13.45 -12.71 0.96
CA LYS A 95 14.52 -11.73 1.20
C LYS A 95 13.95 -10.35 1.55
N VAL A 96 12.94 -9.90 0.82
CA VAL A 96 12.30 -8.60 1.07
C VAL A 96 11.52 -8.62 2.39
N LEU A 97 10.81 -9.71 2.67
CA LEU A 97 10.09 -9.89 3.92
C LEU A 97 11.04 -9.90 5.12
N GLN A 98 12.23 -10.48 5.00
CA GLN A 98 13.25 -10.38 6.05
C GLN A 98 13.70 -8.94 6.31
N GLU A 99 13.93 -8.14 5.25
CA GLU A 99 14.27 -6.72 5.43
C GLU A 99 13.13 -5.92 6.09
N LEU A 100 11.88 -6.18 5.69
CA LEU A 100 10.70 -5.54 6.28
C LEU A 100 10.48 -5.99 7.73
N GLU A 101 10.72 -7.27 8.04
CA GLU A 101 10.72 -7.80 9.40
C GLU A 101 11.71 -7.05 10.25
N GLU A 102 12.92 -6.78 9.75
CA GLU A 102 13.94 -6.00 10.45
C GLU A 102 13.52 -4.55 10.72
N LEU A 103 12.86 -3.92 9.76
CA LEU A 103 12.42 -2.52 9.82
C LEU A 103 11.20 -2.26 10.72
N VAL A 104 10.26 -3.20 10.80
CA VAL A 104 8.99 -2.97 11.52
C VAL A 104 9.20 -2.98 13.05
N VAL A 105 8.61 -1.99 13.74
CA VAL A 105 8.66 -1.90 15.21
C VAL A 105 7.50 -2.67 15.87
N THR A 106 6.29 -2.58 15.30
CA THR A 106 5.02 -3.16 15.79
C THR A 106 4.47 -2.49 17.07
N PRO A 107 3.14 -2.38 17.24
CA PRO A 107 2.07 -2.92 16.37
C PRO A 107 1.79 -2.19 15.06
N CYS A 108 2.22 -0.94 14.88
CA CYS A 108 2.28 -0.25 13.57
C CYS A 108 3.73 -0.21 13.04
N VAL A 109 3.98 0.29 11.82
CA VAL A 109 5.35 0.42 11.27
C VAL A 109 6.27 1.17 12.22
N VAL A 110 5.80 2.32 12.72
CA VAL A 110 6.52 3.15 13.71
C VAL A 110 6.26 2.73 15.15
N GLY A 111 5.56 1.62 15.37
CA GLY A 111 5.24 1.07 16.68
C GLY A 111 3.99 1.69 17.31
N HIS A 112 3.94 3.01 17.46
CA HIS A 112 2.95 3.66 18.33
C HIS A 112 1.69 4.19 17.63
N GLN A 113 1.72 4.43 16.31
CA GLN A 113 0.55 4.93 15.59
C GLN A 113 0.50 4.45 14.13
N PHE A 114 -0.71 4.40 13.57
CA PHE A 114 -0.95 4.09 12.17
C PHE A 114 -0.57 5.27 11.27
N THR A 115 0.10 5.01 10.17
CA THR A 115 0.63 6.04 9.27
C THR A 115 0.45 5.66 7.79
N VAL A 116 0.87 6.55 6.89
CA VAL A 116 0.97 6.26 5.45
C VAL A 116 1.88 5.06 5.14
N ALA A 117 2.83 4.72 6.01
CA ALA A 117 3.66 3.52 5.84
C ALA A 117 2.83 2.24 6.00
N ASP A 118 1.92 2.20 6.97
CA ASP A 118 1.00 1.09 7.15
C ASP A 118 0.01 1.01 5.98
N ALA A 119 -0.62 2.14 5.65
CA ALA A 119 -1.63 2.24 4.59
C ALA A 119 -1.10 1.82 3.21
N SER A 120 0.13 2.22 2.86
CA SER A 120 0.77 1.85 1.58
C SER A 120 1.08 0.36 1.47
N ALA A 121 1.29 -0.34 2.60
CA ALA A 121 1.71 -1.73 2.59
C ALA A 121 0.55 -2.74 2.68
N ILE A 122 -0.52 -2.42 3.42
CA ILE A 122 -1.59 -3.37 3.73
C ILE A 122 -2.18 -4.10 2.51
N PRO A 123 -2.49 -3.43 1.38
CA PRO A 123 -3.05 -4.12 0.21
C PRO A 123 -2.15 -5.25 -0.32
N PHE A 124 -0.84 -5.04 -0.24
CA PHE A 124 0.17 -6.00 -0.67
C PHE A 124 0.28 -7.18 0.29
N PHE A 125 0.31 -6.92 1.59
CA PHE A 125 0.37 -7.97 2.61
C PHE A 125 -0.91 -8.80 2.69
N GLN A 126 -2.07 -8.18 2.47
CA GLN A 126 -3.34 -8.90 2.34
C GLN A 126 -3.28 -9.97 1.24
N ARG A 127 -2.69 -9.61 0.09
CA ARG A 127 -2.51 -10.53 -1.03
C ARG A 127 -1.51 -11.64 -0.68
N LEU A 128 -0.34 -11.27 -0.17
CA LEU A 128 0.71 -12.23 0.17
C LEU A 128 0.21 -13.28 1.15
N GLU A 129 -0.53 -12.86 2.18
CA GLU A 129 -1.11 -13.78 3.15
C GLU A 129 -2.18 -14.66 2.56
N LYS A 130 -3.09 -14.10 1.75
CA LYS A 130 -4.16 -14.87 1.13
C LYS A 130 -3.66 -15.93 0.16
N GLU A 131 -2.56 -15.67 -0.55
CA GLU A 131 -2.05 -16.58 -1.59
C GLU A 131 -0.95 -17.54 -1.12
N TYR A 132 -0.12 -17.10 -0.19
CA TYR A 132 1.13 -17.78 0.12
C TYR A 132 1.35 -18.03 1.62
N GLU A 133 0.55 -17.43 2.51
CA GLU A 133 0.65 -17.60 3.98
C GLU A 133 2.09 -17.43 4.53
N LEU A 134 2.79 -16.39 4.06
CA LEU A 134 4.22 -16.18 4.32
C LEU A 134 4.53 -15.58 5.69
N LEU A 135 3.62 -14.82 6.30
CA LEU A 135 3.92 -14.04 7.51
C LEU A 135 4.10 -14.90 8.75
N LYS A 136 3.72 -16.18 8.73
CA LYS A 136 3.96 -17.11 9.84
C LYS A 136 5.45 -17.22 10.21
N ASP A 137 6.35 -16.99 9.25
CA ASP A 137 7.80 -17.05 9.43
C ASP A 137 8.40 -15.72 9.94
N TYR A 138 7.58 -14.64 10.00
CA TYR A 138 8.01 -13.27 10.30
C TYR A 138 7.18 -12.70 11.46
N PRO A 139 7.61 -12.92 12.72
CA PRO A 139 6.76 -12.68 13.89
C PRO A 139 6.36 -11.21 14.07
N ARG A 140 7.24 -10.24 13.77
CA ARG A 140 6.89 -8.83 13.87
C ARG A 140 5.95 -8.42 12.74
N LEU A 141 6.19 -8.85 11.50
CA LEU A 141 5.27 -8.59 10.39
C LEU A 141 3.90 -9.23 10.62
N SER A 142 3.84 -10.45 11.15
CA SER A 142 2.58 -11.10 11.51
C SER A 142 1.82 -10.32 12.58
N LYS A 143 2.52 -9.86 13.64
CA LYS A 143 1.93 -9.00 14.68
C LYS A 143 1.44 -7.67 14.11
N TRP A 144 2.24 -7.02 13.26
CA TRP A 144 1.88 -5.77 12.59
C TRP A 144 0.65 -5.96 11.71
N TYR A 145 0.65 -6.95 10.83
CA TYR A 145 -0.44 -7.20 9.90
C TYR A 145 -1.72 -7.56 10.65
N LYS A 146 -1.66 -8.41 11.67
CA LYS A 146 -2.81 -8.76 12.51
C LYS A 146 -3.39 -7.54 13.21
N HIS A 147 -2.55 -6.64 13.72
CA HIS A 147 -3.03 -5.42 14.36
C HIS A 147 -3.66 -4.46 13.34
N THR A 148 -2.94 -4.09 12.29
CA THR A 148 -3.39 -3.09 11.32
C THR A 148 -4.61 -3.54 10.53
N SER A 149 -4.70 -4.81 10.14
CA SER A 149 -5.88 -5.38 9.47
C SER A 149 -7.12 -5.46 10.38
N SER A 150 -6.96 -5.40 11.71
CA SER A 150 -8.07 -5.39 12.65
C SER A 150 -8.68 -4.00 12.87
N LEU A 151 -8.00 -2.93 12.43
CA LEU A 151 -8.50 -1.56 12.54
C LEU A 151 -9.73 -1.39 11.65
N GLU A 152 -10.82 -0.82 12.18
CA GLU A 152 -12.10 -0.72 11.47
C GLU A 152 -11.97 0.04 10.13
N GLY A 153 -11.17 1.10 10.09
CA GLY A 153 -10.88 1.85 8.87
C GLY A 153 -10.16 1.02 7.80
N VAL A 154 -9.34 0.05 8.19
CA VAL A 154 -8.67 -0.86 7.26
C VAL A 154 -9.63 -1.98 6.86
N LYS A 155 -10.25 -2.63 7.84
CA LYS A 155 -11.16 -3.77 7.63
C LYS A 155 -12.31 -3.44 6.68
N SER A 156 -12.87 -2.23 6.78
CA SER A 156 -13.93 -1.75 5.89
C SER A 156 -13.50 -1.54 4.44
N THR A 157 -12.19 -1.46 4.16
CA THR A 157 -11.64 -1.31 2.80
C THR A 157 -11.46 -2.64 2.08
N PHE A 158 -11.47 -3.77 2.80
CA PHE A 158 -11.28 -5.09 2.22
C PHE A 158 -12.49 -5.50 1.38
N ARG A 159 -12.42 -5.24 0.09
CA ARG A 159 -13.39 -5.72 -0.90
C ARG A 159 -12.97 -7.11 -1.40
N SER A 160 -13.93 -8.00 -1.63
CA SER A 160 -13.68 -9.39 -2.06
C SER A 160 -13.32 -9.56 -3.54
N SER A 161 -13.10 -8.47 -4.28
CA SER A 161 -12.72 -8.50 -5.69
C SER A 161 -11.22 -8.42 -5.87
N TRP A 162 -10.64 -9.54 -6.32
CA TRP A 162 -9.32 -9.73 -6.92
C TRP A 162 -8.62 -8.43 -7.36
N TRP A 163 -7.64 -7.98 -6.57
CA TRP A 163 -6.77 -6.84 -6.91
C TRP A 163 -5.40 -7.36 -7.38
N TRP A 164 -4.89 -6.77 -8.48
CA TRP A 164 -3.61 -7.11 -9.09
C TRP A 164 -2.56 -6.03 -8.81
N TRP A 165 -1.29 -6.42 -8.83
CA TRP A 165 -0.14 -5.52 -8.73
C TRP A 165 0.07 -4.78 -10.07
N TRP A 166 -0.27 -3.48 -10.15
CA TRP A 166 0.30 -2.58 -11.18
C TRP A 166 1.41 -1.75 -10.58
#